data_AF-A0A1Z8VXP8-F1
#
_entry.id   AF-A0A1Z8VXP8-F1
#
_cell.length_a   1.000
_cell.length_b   1.000
_cell.length_c   1.000
_cell.angle_alpha   90.00
_cell.angle_beta   90.00
_cell.angle_gamma   90.00
#
_symmetry.space_group_name_H-M   'P 1'
#
loop_
_entity.id
_entity.type
_entity.pdbx_description
1 polymer ?
#
loop_
_entity_poly.entity_id
_entity_poly.type
_entity_poly.pdbx_seq_one_letter_code
_entity_poly.pdbx_strand_id
1 'polypeptide(L)'
;MGSGLKSRKKRDDYKLPQYLCNTEEKEHAMFCIRNNIRISPLGIYKEPGKWKIGINIGPYKRGEKTNVAPGVYDRDTIWPEYYKFCKYYYDKYRK
;
A
#
# COMPACT_ATOMS: atom_id res chain seq x y z
N MET A 1 34.76 10.22 14.55
CA MET A 1 33.32 10.56 14.60
C MET A 1 32.75 10.46 13.19
N GLY A 2 32.16 9.33 12.82
CA GLY A 2 31.62 9.14 11.47
C GLY A 2 30.75 7.91 11.43
N SER A 3 29.70 7.94 10.60
CA SER A 3 28.79 6.82 10.30
C SER A 3 27.43 6.75 11.04
N GLY A 4 26.88 7.89 11.50
CA GLY A 4 25.48 7.96 11.96
C GLY A 4 24.44 8.15 10.83
N LEU A 5 24.81 8.87 9.76
CA LEU A 5 23.85 9.25 8.70
C LEU A 5 23.49 8.10 7.75
N LYS A 6 24.46 7.24 7.39
CA LYS A 6 24.22 6.11 6.47
C LYS A 6 23.28 5.05 7.09
N SER A 7 23.39 4.78 8.38
CA SER A 7 22.54 3.83 9.09
C SER A 7 21.11 4.34 9.32
N ARG A 8 20.92 5.67 9.41
CA ARG A 8 19.59 6.30 9.49
C ARG A 8 18.84 6.20 8.16
N LYS A 9 19.48 6.57 7.05
CA LYS A 9 18.88 6.49 5.70
C LYS A 9 18.40 5.07 5.36
N LYS A 10 19.23 4.06 5.65
CA LYS A 10 18.88 2.66 5.45
C LYS A 10 17.64 2.22 6.25
N ARG A 11 17.40 2.78 7.44
CA ARG A 11 16.19 2.49 8.24
C ARG A 11 14.94 3.17 7.71
N ASP A 12 15.08 4.37 7.16
CA ASP A 12 13.94 5.13 6.61
C ASP A 12 13.47 4.55 5.27
N ASP A 13 14.32 3.83 4.55
CA ASP A 13 13.95 3.11 3.32
C ASP A 13 13.01 1.90 3.59
N TYR A 14 12.98 1.36 4.81
CA TYR A 14 12.05 0.28 5.18
C TYR A 14 10.70 0.80 5.71
N LYS A 15 10.58 2.10 5.95
CA LYS A 15 9.33 2.71 6.43
C LYS A 15 8.49 3.17 5.25
N LEU A 16 7.19 2.92 5.33
CA LEU A 16 6.26 3.57 4.41
C LEU A 16 6.34 5.09 4.61
N PRO A 17 6.33 5.86 3.51
CA PRO A 17 6.33 7.32 3.61
C PRO A 17 5.03 7.80 4.26
N GLN A 18 5.07 8.99 4.87
CA GLN A 18 3.85 9.64 5.32
C GLN A 18 3.11 10.20 4.12
N TYR A 19 1.79 10.05 4.09
CA TYR A 19 0.95 10.59 3.03
C TYR A 19 -0.31 11.19 3.63
N LEU A 20 -0.62 12.41 3.19
CA LEU A 20 -1.83 13.12 3.58
C LEU A 20 -2.89 12.85 2.52
N CYS A 21 -3.80 11.93 2.81
CA CYS A 21 -4.92 11.65 1.91
C CYS A 21 -5.96 12.77 1.93
N ASN A 22 -6.61 12.98 0.79
CA ASN A 22 -7.76 13.86 0.72
C ASN A 22 -9.05 13.15 1.21
N THR A 23 -10.15 13.89 1.32
CA THR A 23 -11.42 13.37 1.83
C THR A 23 -12.00 12.25 0.96
N GLU A 24 -11.95 12.38 -0.36
CA GLU A 24 -12.47 11.38 -1.31
C GLU A 24 -11.67 10.07 -1.26
N GLU A 25 -10.33 10.17 -1.26
CA GLU A 25 -9.41 9.05 -1.10
C GLU A 25 -9.69 8.28 0.20
N LYS A 26 -9.94 9.02 1.29
CA LYS A 26 -10.32 8.45 2.57
C LYS A 26 -11.67 7.73 2.49
N GLU A 27 -12.67 8.30 1.81
CA GLU A 27 -13.97 7.66 1.60
C GLU A 27 -13.83 6.36 0.80
N HIS A 28 -13.07 6.36 -0.29
CA HIS A 28 -12.81 5.17 -1.10
C HIS A 28 -12.10 4.09 -0.28
N ALA A 29 -11.08 4.46 0.51
CA ALA A 29 -10.37 3.52 1.38
C ALA A 29 -11.31 2.94 2.46
N MET A 30 -12.14 3.78 3.09
CA MET A 30 -13.13 3.33 4.07
C MET A 30 -14.18 2.41 3.47
N PHE A 31 -14.63 2.67 2.24
CA PHE A 31 -15.51 1.75 1.52
C PHE A 31 -14.83 0.39 1.31
N CYS A 32 -13.58 0.36 0.87
CA CYS A 32 -12.84 -0.90 0.69
C CYS A 32 -12.78 -1.69 2.00
N ILE A 33 -12.43 -1.05 3.11
CA ILE A 33 -12.37 -1.67 4.44
C ILE A 33 -13.74 -2.26 4.83
N ARG A 34 -14.83 -1.49 4.67
CA ARG A 34 -16.19 -1.91 5.02
C ARG A 34 -16.69 -3.09 4.18
N ASN A 35 -16.23 -3.21 2.94
CA ASN A 35 -16.61 -4.27 2.02
C ASN A 35 -15.64 -5.47 2.02
N ASN A 36 -14.76 -5.57 3.02
CA ASN A 36 -13.72 -6.61 3.10
C ASN A 36 -12.77 -6.63 1.89
N ILE A 37 -12.56 -5.49 1.24
CA ILE A 37 -11.54 -5.31 0.19
C ILE A 37 -10.27 -4.81 0.89
N ARG A 38 -9.33 -5.73 1.10
CA ARG A 38 -8.12 -5.52 1.87
C ARG A 38 -6.98 -5.21 0.90
N ILE A 39 -6.65 -3.94 0.82
CA ILE A 39 -5.53 -3.44 0.01
C ILE A 39 -4.42 -3.07 0.98
N SER A 40 -3.19 -3.51 0.72
CA SER A 40 -2.06 -3.22 1.58
C SER A 40 -0.74 -3.15 0.79
N PRO A 41 0.13 -2.17 1.08
CA PRO A 41 1.49 -2.18 0.55
C PRO A 41 2.30 -3.33 1.18
N LEU A 42 2.98 -4.09 0.33
CA LEU A 42 3.84 -5.21 0.70
C LEU A 42 5.29 -4.86 0.41
N GLY A 43 6.17 -4.97 1.40
CA GLY A 43 7.61 -4.79 1.19
C GLY A 43 8.20 -5.90 0.33
N ILE A 44 9.18 -5.55 -0.51
CA ILE A 44 9.91 -6.51 -1.32
C ILE A 44 11.18 -6.93 -0.57
N TYR A 45 11.41 -8.24 -0.43
CA TYR A 45 12.60 -8.75 0.22
C TYR A 45 13.86 -8.31 -0.53
N LYS A 46 14.83 -7.75 0.21
CA LYS A 46 16.11 -7.19 -0.31
C LYS A 46 15.99 -5.96 -1.23
N GLU A 47 14.80 -5.41 -1.44
CA GLU A 47 14.59 -4.16 -2.18
C GLU A 47 13.98 -3.08 -1.27
N PRO A 48 14.80 -2.44 -0.41
CA PRO A 48 14.32 -1.36 0.46
C PRO A 48 13.87 -0.15 -0.37
N GLY A 49 12.85 0.57 0.10
CA GLY A 49 12.28 1.71 -0.60
C GLY A 49 11.32 1.34 -1.74
N LYS A 50 11.07 0.04 -1.94
CA LYS A 50 10.15 -0.48 -2.94
C LYS A 50 9.08 -1.36 -2.32
N TRP A 51 7.87 -1.22 -2.83
CA TRP A 51 6.70 -1.94 -2.39
C TRP A 51 5.90 -2.46 -3.57
N LYS A 52 5.16 -3.54 -3.35
CA LYS A 52 4.07 -3.97 -4.23
C LYS A 52 2.74 -3.71 -3.53
N ILE A 53 1.65 -3.73 -4.28
CA ILE A 53 0.32 -3.61 -3.68
C ILE A 53 -0.32 -5.00 -3.66
N GLY A 54 -0.64 -5.47 -2.46
CA GLY A 54 -1.41 -6.68 -2.23
C GLY A 54 -2.90 -6.36 -2.15
N ILE A 55 -3.72 -7.22 -2.76
CA ILE A 55 -5.17 -7.09 -2.83
C ILE A 55 -5.81 -8.44 -2.49
N ASN A 56 -6.64 -8.44 -1.45
CA ASN A 56 -7.46 -9.57 -1.04
C ASN A 56 -8.91 -9.13 -0.96
N ILE A 57 -9.80 -9.89 -1.60
CA ILE A 57 -11.24 -9.60 -1.61
C ILE A 57 -11.93 -10.62 -0.69
N GLY A 58 -12.76 -10.13 0.23
CA GLY A 58 -13.50 -10.94 1.19
C GLY A 58 -12.83 -11.01 2.55
N PRO A 59 -13.48 -11.67 3.53
CA PRO A 59 -13.00 -11.75 4.90
C PRO A 59 -11.64 -12.43 5.00
N TYR A 60 -10.84 -12.05 5.99
CA TYR A 60 -9.52 -12.62 6.21
C TYR A 60 -9.60 -14.13 6.44
N LYS A 61 -8.76 -14.88 5.70
CA LYS A 61 -8.61 -16.32 5.86
C LYS A 61 -7.16 -16.62 6.15
N ARG A 62 -6.90 -17.34 7.24
CA ARG A 62 -5.55 -17.75 7.62
C ARG A 62 -4.94 -18.59 6.49
N GLY A 63 -3.74 -18.19 6.04
CA GLY A 63 -3.02 -18.87 4.96
C GLY A 63 -3.51 -18.53 3.55
N GLU A 64 -4.37 -17.52 3.39
CA GLU A 64 -4.74 -17.06 2.06
C GLU A 64 -3.55 -16.48 1.31
N LYS A 65 -3.52 -16.70 -0.01
CA LYS A 65 -2.53 -16.09 -0.88
C LYS A 65 -3.01 -14.69 -1.26
N THR A 66 -2.19 -13.68 -0.97
CA THR A 66 -2.45 -12.31 -1.42
C THR A 66 -2.24 -12.19 -2.92
N ASN A 67 -3.20 -11.59 -3.62
CA ASN A 67 -3.00 -11.25 -5.03
C ASN A 67 -2.13 -10.00 -5.07
N VAL A 68 -0.99 -10.07 -5.74
CA VAL A 68 -0.04 -8.97 -5.80
C VAL A 68 -0.16 -8.30 -7.16
N ALA A 69 -0.34 -6.98 -7.16
CA ALA A 69 -0.29 -6.19 -8.39
C ALA A 69 1.08 -6.36 -9.08
N PRO A 70 1.13 -6.40 -10.42
CA PRO A 70 2.39 -6.59 -11.16
C PRO A 70 3.36 -5.40 -10.99
N GLY A 71 2.85 -4.22 -10.63
CA GLY A 71 3.64 -3.01 -10.44
C GLY A 71 4.53 -3.06 -9.19
N VAL A 72 5.67 -2.38 -9.30
CA VAL A 72 6.56 -2.07 -8.18
C VAL A 72 6.56 -0.56 -8.01
N TYR A 73 6.39 -0.10 -6.78
CA TYR A 73 6.21 1.30 -6.44
C TYR A 73 7.29 1.74 -5.46
N ASP A 74 7.75 2.97 -5.65
CA ASP A 74 8.72 3.63 -4.79
C ASP A 74 7.98 4.47 -3.73
N ARG A 75 8.75 5.21 -2.91
CA ARG A 75 8.18 6.06 -1.85
C ARG A 75 7.17 7.08 -2.37
N ASP A 76 7.42 7.66 -3.53
CA ASP A 76 6.58 8.74 -4.05
C ASP A 76 5.30 8.20 -4.73
N THR A 77 5.31 6.94 -5.18
CA THR A 77 4.24 6.38 -6.01
C THR A 77 3.34 5.38 -5.28
N ILE A 78 3.78 4.80 -4.16
CA ILE A 78 3.03 3.76 -3.44
C ILE A 78 1.64 4.23 -2.96
N TRP A 79 1.54 5.42 -2.38
CA TRP A 79 0.27 5.94 -1.84
C TRP A 79 -0.69 6.44 -2.92
N PRO A 80 -0.24 7.26 -3.90
CA PRO A 80 -1.11 7.62 -5.02
C PRO A 80 -1.69 6.39 -5.71
N GLU A 81 -0.89 5.34 -5.91
CA GLU A 81 -1.40 4.12 -6.53
C GLU A 81 -2.33 3.31 -5.61
N TYR A 82 -2.02 3.23 -4.32
CA TYR A 82 -2.90 2.62 -3.32
C TYR A 82 -4.32 3.20 -3.40
N TYR A 83 -4.44 4.52 -3.43
CA TYR A 83 -5.75 5.18 -3.50
C TYR A 83 -6.44 5.02 -4.86
N LYS A 84 -5.68 4.91 -5.97
CA LYS A 84 -6.26 4.52 -7.27
C LYS A 84 -6.87 3.12 -7.22
N PHE A 85 -6.22 2.15 -6.57
CA PHE A 85 -6.81 0.82 -6.37
C PHE A 85 -8.09 0.91 -5.54
N CYS A 86 -8.09 1.69 -4.45
CA CYS A 86 -9.31 1.90 -3.65
C CYS A 86 -10.44 2.50 -4.49
N LYS A 87 -10.16 3.52 -5.30
CA LYS A 87 -11.12 4.14 -6.21
C LYS A 87 -11.65 3.15 -7.25
N TYR A 88 -10.77 2.37 -7.87
CA TYR A 88 -11.18 1.35 -8.84
C TYR A 88 -12.20 0.37 -8.26
N TYR A 89 -11.97 -0.13 -7.05
CA TYR A 89 -12.92 -1.02 -6.39
C TYR A 89 -14.20 -0.30 -5.95
N TYR A 90 -14.09 0.94 -5.48
CA TYR A 90 -15.25 1.77 -5.17
C TYR A 90 -16.18 1.92 -6.38
N ASP A 91 -15.63 2.32 -7.53
CA ASP A 91 -16.36 2.52 -8.77
C ASP A 91 -16.94 1.20 -9.31
N LYS A 92 -16.19 0.09 -9.16
CA LYS A 92 -16.60 -1.24 -9.61
C LYS A 92 -17.83 -1.78 -8.84
N TYR A 93 -17.94 -1.51 -7.55
CA TYR A 93 -19.03 -2.03 -6.70
C TYR A 93 -20.19 -1.05 -6.51
N ARG A 94 -20.05 0.21 -6.92
CA ARG A 94 -21.14 1.21 -6.92
C ARG A 94 -21.94 1.28 -8.23
N LYS A 95 -21.54 0.52 -9.25
CA LYS A 95 -22.18 0.49 -10.57
C LYS A 95 -23.11 -0.71 -10.68
#